data_AF-A0A8H5B5C1-F1
#
_entry.id   AF-A0A8H5B5C1-F1
#
_cell.length_a   1.000
_cell.length_b   1.000
_cell.length_c   1.000
_cell.angle_alpha   90.00
_cell.angle_beta   90.00
_cell.angle_gamma   90.00
#
_symmetry.space_group_name_H-M   'P 1'
#
loop_
_entity.id
_entity.type
_entity.pdbx_description
1 polymer ?
#
loop_
_entity_poly.entity_id
_entity_poly.type
_entity_poly.pdbx_seq_one_letter_code
_entity_poly.pdbx_strand_id
1 'polypeptide(L)'
;MLPPRTKQNRLEEVVGAILGGQQQIVSYAGASQYQDAEGIRTGASSCGLAALNCARVLFRTYEDTKVVSNFSPAGHTHRLLNGVLCQQTTEEITSICSSWPSDKHLEVDELLKLPIFKQSFENANVQYALTDYANLLSVLRDMRDAKGIPVAAILTRSPEIIVCVKIPINDNSDVFAVFDSHPRPAHPDGAAFIVNTSMESTATYLNNLLAIDPKILADPTMRWQAQLFGQFSSHIVLPNSSPLSPTGLEDILMESTTTTLRLQAELDNSRRHNEELTTENDRLKLQVAQLELDDEDTTILDHESVRTAYQSRHANGPPPWQASTSGSSISGPPVALARDSEPPSHSKHDIVSDLSEKLINQLQVQYQEEDRALAAERAALSAHETPTFQCQICFEDMRIDYLAQMDECKHSFCRDCLRSHVTSIISQRRYPILCPVCMADKNAPEPTQIGDTVLSTIGLTTENTELLRSLQIAPYSIALHCRKCKQTMFVDRKDHQESSTITCPLRGCNYVWCKNCERQIEIGGPQHSCDGSSELRHLMQERGWKACPGNFLSLNSAQARP
;
A
#
# COMPACT_ATOMS: atom_id res chain seq x y z
N MET A 1 -2.64 -62.26 -0.54
CA MET A 1 -2.89 -60.86 -0.14
C MET A 1 -1.55 -60.23 0.22
N LEU A 2 -0.99 -59.44 -0.70
CA LEU A 2 0.24 -58.67 -0.46
C LEU A 2 -0.16 -57.26 0.03
N PRO A 3 0.46 -56.70 1.08
CA PRO A 3 0.06 -55.42 1.66
C PRO A 3 0.63 -54.23 0.86
N PRO A 4 0.12 -52.99 1.07
CA PRO A 4 0.46 -51.81 0.28
C PRO A 4 1.91 -51.37 0.60
N ARG A 5 2.86 -51.74 -0.27
CA ARG A 5 4.32 -51.57 -0.06
C ARG A 5 5.01 -50.53 -0.96
N THR A 6 4.28 -49.71 -1.73
CA THR A 6 4.89 -48.95 -2.83
C THR A 6 5.30 -47.51 -2.51
N LYS A 7 4.67 -46.82 -1.55
CA LYS A 7 5.01 -45.41 -1.22
C LYS A 7 6.12 -45.27 -0.15
N GLN A 8 6.08 -46.09 0.90
CA GLN A 8 7.06 -46.05 2.00
C GLN A 8 8.48 -46.40 1.51
N ASN A 9 8.62 -47.50 0.75
CA ASN A 9 9.91 -47.96 0.22
C ASN A 9 10.57 -46.91 -0.70
N ARG A 10 9.77 -46.17 -1.48
CA ARG A 10 10.29 -45.12 -2.37
C ARG A 10 10.86 -43.94 -1.59
N LEU A 11 10.25 -43.58 -0.46
CA LEU A 11 10.79 -42.53 0.42
C LEU A 11 12.07 -43.00 1.11
N GLU A 12 12.14 -44.27 1.52
CA GLU A 12 13.36 -44.84 2.12
C GLU A 12 14.54 -44.86 1.14
N GLU A 13 14.31 -45.19 -0.13
CA GLU A 13 15.32 -45.08 -1.19
C GLU A 13 15.79 -43.63 -1.41
N VAL A 14 14.86 -42.67 -1.39
CA VAL A 14 15.16 -41.24 -1.52
C VAL A 14 16.01 -40.74 -0.34
N VAL A 15 15.66 -41.13 0.89
CA VAL A 15 16.45 -40.79 2.09
C VAL A 15 17.84 -41.40 2.01
N GLY A 16 17.96 -42.65 1.55
CA GLY A 16 19.26 -43.28 1.28
C GLY A 16 20.10 -42.49 0.26
N ALA A 17 19.49 -42.00 -0.82
CA ALA A 17 20.15 -41.20 -1.84
C ALA A 17 20.60 -39.82 -1.32
N ILE A 18 19.78 -39.17 -0.48
CA ILE A 18 20.13 -37.90 0.20
C ILE A 18 21.36 -38.10 1.08
N LEU A 19 21.36 -39.14 1.92
CA LEU A 19 22.51 -39.44 2.79
C LEU A 19 23.76 -39.86 1.99
N GLY A 20 23.58 -40.38 0.77
CA GLY A 20 24.64 -40.61 -0.21
C GLY A 20 25.16 -39.34 -0.90
N GLY A 21 24.62 -38.17 -0.58
CA GLY A 21 25.06 -36.86 -1.09
C GLY A 21 24.40 -36.43 -2.40
N GLN A 22 23.34 -37.10 -2.85
CA GLN A 22 22.61 -36.71 -4.06
C GLN A 22 21.50 -35.72 -3.74
N GLN A 23 21.38 -34.66 -4.54
CA GLN A 23 20.23 -33.76 -4.49
C GLN A 23 18.96 -34.54 -4.85
N GLN A 24 17.92 -34.41 -4.02
CA GLN A 24 16.61 -35.01 -4.29
C GLN A 24 15.51 -33.96 -4.26
N ILE A 25 14.53 -34.14 -5.14
CA ILE A 25 13.32 -33.33 -5.19
C ILE A 25 12.15 -34.23 -4.84
N VAL A 26 11.46 -33.91 -3.75
CA VAL A 26 10.28 -34.63 -3.27
C VAL A 26 9.07 -33.72 -3.43
N SER A 27 8.11 -34.14 -4.25
CA SER A 27 6.85 -33.41 -4.47
C SER A 27 5.67 -34.37 -4.42
N TYR A 28 4.53 -33.85 -3.99
CA TYR A 28 3.26 -34.57 -3.92
C TYR A 28 2.20 -33.76 -4.66
N ALA A 29 1.43 -34.43 -5.51
CA ALA A 29 0.33 -33.79 -6.22
C ALA A 29 -0.74 -33.31 -5.22
N GLY A 30 -1.26 -32.09 -5.42
CA GLY A 30 -2.31 -31.55 -4.55
C GLY A 30 -1.79 -30.69 -3.38
N ALA A 31 -0.47 -30.50 -3.27
CA ALA A 31 0.15 -29.76 -2.18
C ALA A 31 0.59 -28.34 -2.60
N SER A 32 -0.18 -27.62 -3.41
CA SER A 32 0.14 -26.24 -3.79
C SER A 32 -0.48 -25.22 -2.85
N GLN A 33 0.18 -24.07 -2.62
CA GLN A 33 -0.41 -22.93 -1.92
C GLN A 33 -1.68 -22.37 -2.59
N TYR A 34 -1.84 -22.67 -3.89
CA TYR A 34 -2.97 -22.23 -4.70
C TYR A 34 -4.13 -23.21 -4.66
N GLN A 35 -4.09 -24.33 -3.94
CA GLN A 35 -5.19 -25.30 -3.89
C GLN A 35 -6.02 -25.12 -2.62
N ASP A 36 -7.34 -24.99 -2.78
CA ASP A 36 -8.28 -25.13 -1.66
C ASP A 36 -8.64 -26.60 -1.40
N ALA A 37 -9.44 -26.84 -0.36
CA ALA A 37 -9.93 -28.17 0.04
C ALA A 37 -10.79 -28.87 -1.04
N GLU A 38 -11.22 -28.14 -2.08
CA GLU A 38 -12.06 -28.61 -3.19
C GLU A 38 -11.28 -28.70 -4.52
N GLY A 39 -9.98 -28.38 -4.52
CA GLY A 39 -9.10 -28.43 -5.69
C GLY A 39 -9.20 -27.22 -6.64
N ILE A 40 -9.88 -26.15 -6.23
CA ILE A 40 -10.01 -24.89 -6.99
C ILE A 40 -8.77 -24.03 -6.73
N ARG A 41 -8.27 -23.39 -7.80
CA ARG A 41 -7.11 -22.51 -7.73
C ARG A 41 -7.46 -21.18 -7.08
N THR A 42 -7.09 -20.98 -5.82
CA THR A 42 -7.18 -19.67 -5.15
C THR A 42 -6.01 -18.81 -5.61
N GLY A 43 -6.26 -17.53 -5.93
CA GLY A 43 -5.22 -16.57 -6.35
C GLY A 43 -4.36 -16.03 -5.20
N ALA A 44 -4.58 -16.53 -3.98
CA ALA A 44 -4.11 -15.92 -2.75
C ALA A 44 -2.58 -16.04 -2.58
N SER A 45 -1.92 -14.92 -2.25
CA SER A 45 -0.48 -14.82 -1.98
C SER A 45 -0.13 -15.36 -0.58
N SER A 46 -0.30 -16.67 -0.35
CA SER A 46 -0.09 -17.34 0.96
C SER A 46 1.30 -17.97 1.15
N CYS A 47 2.26 -17.74 0.23
CA CYS A 47 3.62 -18.31 0.29
C CYS A 47 4.34 -18.05 1.63
N GLY A 48 4.18 -16.86 2.21
CA GLY A 48 4.74 -16.53 3.52
C GLY A 48 4.20 -17.39 4.67
N LEU A 49 2.90 -17.72 4.64
CA LEU A 49 2.30 -18.64 5.63
C LEU A 49 2.82 -20.06 5.46
N ALA A 50 2.93 -20.54 4.22
CA ALA A 50 3.48 -21.86 3.92
C ALA A 50 4.94 -21.98 4.39
N ALA A 51 5.76 -20.97 4.11
CA ALA A 51 7.17 -20.93 4.49
C ALA A 51 7.37 -20.94 6.02
N LEU A 52 6.64 -20.09 6.76
CA LEU A 52 6.72 -20.06 8.22
C LEU A 52 6.13 -21.32 8.86
N ASN A 53 5.00 -21.83 8.36
CA ASN A 53 4.43 -23.06 8.89
C ASN A 53 5.32 -24.27 8.60
N CYS A 54 6.03 -24.29 7.46
CA CYS A 54 7.08 -25.27 7.18
C CYS A 54 8.18 -25.26 8.25
N ALA A 55 8.76 -24.08 8.55
CA ALA A 55 9.77 -23.97 9.61
C ALA A 55 9.24 -24.50 10.95
N ARG A 56 8.02 -24.11 11.33
CA ARG A 56 7.36 -24.54 12.58
C ARG A 56 7.18 -26.07 12.65
N VAL A 57 6.62 -26.68 11.60
CA VAL A 57 6.34 -28.12 11.55
C VAL A 57 7.65 -28.92 11.56
N LEU A 58 8.68 -28.45 10.87
CA LEU A 58 9.99 -29.11 10.87
C LEU A 58 10.68 -29.03 12.23
N PHE A 59 10.63 -27.89 12.92
CA PHE A 59 11.15 -27.77 14.29
C PHE A 59 10.42 -28.70 15.27
N ARG A 60 9.09 -28.77 15.20
CA ARG A 60 8.30 -29.71 16.01
C ARG A 60 8.67 -31.17 15.70
N THR A 61 8.77 -31.54 14.43
CA THR A 61 9.14 -32.90 14.01
C THR A 61 10.54 -33.28 14.49
N TYR A 62 11.47 -32.33 14.51
CA TYR A 62 12.82 -32.52 15.03
C TYR A 62 12.82 -32.77 16.56
N GLU A 63 12.10 -31.95 17.32
CA GLU A 63 11.92 -32.12 18.77
C GLU A 63 11.26 -33.46 19.11
N ASP A 64 10.15 -33.81 18.44
CA ASP A 64 9.42 -35.07 18.66
C ASP A 64 10.32 -36.29 18.40
N THR A 65 11.21 -36.20 17.40
CA THR A 65 12.11 -37.30 17.05
C THR A 65 13.27 -37.44 18.04
N LYS A 66 13.68 -36.35 18.73
CA LYS A 66 14.68 -36.41 19.83
C LYS A 66 14.15 -37.16 21.05
N VAL A 67 12.90 -36.92 21.43
CA VAL A 67 12.28 -37.48 22.65
C VAL A 67 12.12 -39.01 22.58
N VAL A 68 11.94 -39.58 21.38
CA VAL A 68 11.66 -41.01 21.15
C VAL A 68 12.95 -41.88 21.07
N SER A 69 14.11 -41.36 21.47
CA SER A 69 15.43 -41.95 21.17
C SER A 69 15.79 -43.23 21.96
N ASN A 70 15.33 -44.38 21.48
CA ASN A 70 15.92 -45.71 21.75
C ASN A 70 16.64 -46.31 20.51
N PHE A 71 16.92 -45.51 19.48
CA PHE A 71 17.44 -45.97 18.19
C PHE A 71 18.92 -45.61 17.98
N SER A 72 19.59 -46.32 17.06
CA SER A 72 20.94 -45.96 16.60
C SER A 72 20.95 -44.59 15.91
N PRO A 73 22.08 -43.86 15.89
CA PRO A 73 22.18 -42.54 15.26
C PRO A 73 21.70 -42.52 13.80
N ALA A 74 22.04 -43.56 13.02
CA ALA A 74 21.60 -43.69 11.63
C ALA A 74 20.07 -43.92 11.50
N GLY A 75 19.48 -44.68 12.42
CA GLY A 75 18.02 -44.89 12.45
C GLY A 75 17.25 -43.63 12.85
N HIS A 76 17.83 -42.79 13.72
CA HIS A 76 17.27 -41.50 14.09
C HIS A 76 17.20 -40.55 12.89
N THR A 77 18.30 -40.40 12.15
CA THR A 77 18.37 -39.58 10.93
C THR A 77 17.34 -40.01 9.89
N HIS A 78 17.26 -41.31 9.65
CA HIS A 78 16.35 -41.86 8.64
C HIS A 78 14.88 -41.61 9.01
N ARG A 79 14.54 -41.71 10.30
CA ARG A 79 13.20 -41.41 10.81
C ARG A 79 12.86 -39.93 10.71
N LEU A 80 13.80 -39.05 11.06
CA LEU A 80 13.64 -37.61 10.96
C LEU A 80 13.37 -37.17 9.52
N LEU A 81 14.22 -37.58 8.57
CA LEU A 81 14.05 -37.24 7.15
C LEU A 81 12.77 -37.85 6.56
N ASN A 82 12.42 -39.09 6.92
CA ASN A 82 11.13 -39.67 6.52
C ASN A 82 9.95 -38.87 7.07
N GLY A 83 10.02 -38.42 8.33
CA GLY A 83 8.97 -37.60 8.94
C GLY A 83 8.82 -36.26 8.24
N VAL A 84 9.94 -35.58 7.96
CA VAL A 84 9.94 -34.27 7.28
C VAL A 84 9.44 -34.37 5.83
N LEU A 85 9.89 -35.38 5.08
CA LEU A 85 9.64 -35.48 3.64
C LEU A 85 8.36 -36.25 3.29
N CYS A 86 7.58 -36.71 4.26
CA CYS A 86 6.36 -37.45 3.98
C CYS A 86 5.22 -36.56 3.45
N GLN A 87 4.27 -37.21 2.77
CA GLN A 87 3.09 -36.55 2.21
C GLN A 87 2.28 -35.83 3.30
N GLN A 88 2.08 -36.46 4.46
CA GLN A 88 1.30 -35.91 5.57
C GLN A 88 1.88 -34.59 6.09
N THR A 89 3.21 -34.51 6.23
CA THR A 89 3.89 -33.28 6.65
C THR A 89 3.73 -32.18 5.60
N THR A 90 3.83 -32.52 4.32
CA THR A 90 3.63 -31.55 3.23
C THR A 90 2.20 -30.99 3.25
N GLU A 91 1.19 -31.85 3.40
CA GLU A 91 -0.21 -31.47 3.52
C GLU A 91 -0.47 -30.58 4.75
N GLU A 92 0.12 -30.92 5.90
CA GLU A 92 0.02 -30.10 7.12
C GLU A 92 0.60 -28.69 6.91
N ILE A 93 1.76 -28.61 6.25
CA ILE A 93 2.43 -27.34 5.95
C ILE A 93 1.52 -26.45 5.10
N THR A 94 0.91 -27.00 4.05
CA THR A 94 0.07 -26.25 3.11
C THR A 94 -1.34 -26.00 3.63
N SER A 95 -1.85 -26.80 4.57
CA SER A 95 -3.22 -26.68 5.09
C SER A 95 -3.56 -25.31 5.68
N ILE A 96 -2.59 -24.58 6.22
CA ILE A 96 -2.80 -23.23 6.74
C ILE A 96 -3.15 -22.21 5.64
N CYS A 97 -2.77 -22.50 4.40
CA CYS A 97 -2.97 -21.59 3.26
C CYS A 97 -4.44 -21.51 2.84
N SER A 98 -5.21 -22.60 2.96
CA SER A 98 -6.64 -22.59 2.62
C SER A 98 -7.48 -21.72 3.57
N SER A 99 -6.95 -21.44 4.76
CA SER A 99 -7.62 -20.59 5.76
C SER A 99 -7.45 -19.08 5.47
N TRP A 100 -6.67 -18.70 4.46
CA TRP A 100 -6.43 -17.31 4.08
C TRP A 100 -7.24 -16.93 2.82
N PRO A 101 -8.32 -16.14 2.95
CA PRO A 101 -9.23 -15.85 1.85
C PRO A 101 -8.83 -14.62 1.00
N SER A 102 -7.75 -13.92 1.34
CA SER A 102 -7.40 -12.62 0.76
C SER A 102 -6.22 -12.72 -0.22
N ASP A 103 -6.26 -11.91 -1.28
CA ASP A 103 -5.12 -11.75 -2.20
C ASP A 103 -4.06 -10.77 -1.68
N LYS A 104 -4.25 -10.22 -0.47
CA LYS A 104 -3.26 -9.33 0.16
C LYS A 104 -1.96 -10.08 0.40
N HIS A 105 -0.85 -9.49 -0.08
CA HIS A 105 0.49 -10.01 0.19
C HIS A 105 0.78 -9.98 1.70
N LEU A 106 1.31 -11.09 2.20
CA LEU A 106 1.64 -11.27 3.60
C LEU A 106 3.13 -11.08 3.81
N GLU A 107 3.49 -9.95 4.42
CA GLU A 107 4.87 -9.67 4.81
C GLU A 107 5.30 -10.58 5.97
N VAL A 108 6.51 -11.11 5.90
CA VAL A 108 7.05 -12.05 6.90
C VAL A 108 7.09 -11.42 8.30
N ASP A 109 7.42 -10.13 8.40
CA ASP A 109 7.47 -9.42 9.69
C ASP A 109 6.11 -9.33 10.38
N GLU A 110 5.02 -9.16 9.61
CA GLU A 110 3.66 -9.18 10.17
C GLU A 110 3.24 -10.59 10.56
N LEU A 111 3.63 -11.59 9.78
CA LEU A 111 3.35 -12.99 10.10
C LEU A 111 4.07 -13.44 11.37
N LEU A 112 5.33 -13.04 11.59
CA LEU A 112 6.08 -13.38 12.80
C LEU A 112 5.43 -12.82 14.09
N LYS A 113 4.60 -11.79 13.99
CA LYS A 113 3.84 -11.24 15.14
C LYS A 113 2.63 -12.09 15.52
N LEU A 114 2.16 -12.98 14.65
CA LEU A 114 1.01 -13.84 14.95
C LEU A 114 1.33 -14.77 16.13
N PRO A 115 0.38 -15.00 17.07
CA PRO A 115 0.63 -15.79 18.28
C PRO A 115 1.25 -17.16 18.00
N ILE A 116 0.77 -17.84 16.95
CA ILE A 116 1.25 -19.17 16.55
C ILE A 116 2.74 -19.16 16.15
N PHE A 117 3.24 -18.12 15.49
CA PHE A 117 4.63 -18.01 15.04
C PHE A 117 5.50 -17.37 16.11
N LYS A 118 5.00 -16.34 16.78
CA LYS A 118 5.66 -15.68 17.92
C LYS A 118 6.04 -16.65 19.04
N GLN A 119 5.21 -17.66 19.30
CA GLN A 119 5.52 -18.68 20.30
C GLN A 119 6.37 -19.84 19.77
N SER A 120 6.43 -20.03 18.45
CA SER A 120 7.19 -21.12 17.82
C SER A 120 8.65 -20.77 17.57
N PHE A 121 8.97 -19.47 17.43
CA PHE A 121 10.28 -18.99 17.04
C PHE A 121 10.90 -18.06 18.08
N GLU A 122 12.21 -18.16 18.24
CA GLU A 122 13.02 -17.10 18.84
C GLU A 122 13.26 -15.97 17.82
N ASN A 123 13.59 -14.77 18.31
CA ASN A 123 13.75 -13.55 17.52
C ASN A 123 14.46 -13.79 16.18
N ALA A 124 13.85 -13.30 15.09
CA ALA A 124 14.41 -13.44 13.76
C ALA A 124 15.63 -12.51 13.59
N ASN A 125 16.76 -13.06 13.14
CA ASN A 125 17.84 -12.25 12.60
C ASN A 125 17.53 -11.92 11.14
N VAL A 126 17.39 -10.64 10.82
CA VAL A 126 16.99 -10.19 9.47
C VAL A 126 18.21 -9.69 8.71
N GLN A 127 18.40 -10.21 7.52
CA GLN A 127 19.47 -9.80 6.61
C GLN A 127 18.87 -9.32 5.28
N TYR A 128 19.47 -8.27 4.71
CA TYR A 128 19.12 -7.74 3.41
C TYR A 128 20.37 -7.76 2.53
N ALA A 129 20.29 -8.42 1.38
CA ALA A 129 21.43 -8.56 0.48
C ALA A 129 20.99 -8.68 -0.99
N LEU A 130 21.94 -8.56 -1.89
CA LEU A 130 21.72 -8.85 -3.31
C LEU A 130 21.64 -10.36 -3.52
N THR A 131 20.79 -10.79 -4.44
CA THR A 131 20.59 -12.19 -4.83
C THR A 131 21.79 -12.63 -5.67
N ASP A 132 22.84 -13.04 -4.99
CA ASP A 132 24.00 -13.68 -5.60
C ASP A 132 24.41 -14.92 -4.77
N TYR A 133 25.22 -15.77 -5.40
CA TYR A 133 25.72 -16.99 -4.77
C TYR A 133 26.48 -16.71 -3.47
N ALA A 134 27.25 -15.62 -3.38
CA ALA A 134 28.10 -15.33 -2.23
C ALA A 134 27.28 -14.95 -1.00
N ASN A 135 26.26 -14.10 -1.17
CA ASN A 135 25.36 -13.65 -0.12
C ASN A 135 24.45 -14.81 0.34
N LEU A 136 23.92 -15.61 -0.60
CA LEU A 136 23.14 -16.80 -0.25
C LEU A 136 23.98 -17.83 0.51
N LEU A 137 25.25 -18.02 0.12
CA LEU A 137 26.18 -18.88 0.87
C LEU A 137 26.50 -18.30 2.25
N SER A 138 26.55 -16.97 2.40
CA SER A 138 26.72 -16.32 3.70
C SER A 138 25.57 -16.65 4.65
N VAL A 139 24.32 -16.56 4.17
CA VAL A 139 23.13 -16.92 4.97
C VAL A 139 23.22 -18.38 5.45
N LEU A 140 23.61 -19.31 4.57
CA LEU A 140 23.77 -20.72 4.95
C LEU A 140 24.91 -20.95 5.96
N ARG A 141 25.98 -20.16 5.90
CA ARG A 141 27.07 -20.21 6.90
C ARG A 141 26.58 -19.75 8.26
N ASP A 142 25.80 -18.67 8.31
CA ASP A 142 25.23 -18.15 9.55
C ASP A 142 24.29 -19.17 10.20
N MET A 143 23.48 -19.87 9.39
CA MET A 143 22.66 -20.98 9.87
C MET A 143 23.48 -22.14 10.43
N ARG A 144 24.62 -22.47 9.80
CA ARG A 144 25.51 -23.56 10.22
C ARG A 144 26.17 -23.27 11.57
N ASP A 145 26.48 -22.01 11.86
CA ASP A 145 27.17 -21.62 13.10
C ASP A 145 26.36 -21.96 14.37
N ALA A 146 25.03 -22.11 14.26
CA ALA A 146 24.19 -22.70 15.30
C ALA A 146 24.31 -24.24 15.34
N LYS A 147 25.25 -24.76 16.12
CA LYS A 147 25.54 -26.20 16.23
C LYS A 147 24.44 -26.97 16.96
N GLY A 148 24.02 -28.11 16.39
CA GLY A 148 23.09 -29.06 17.03
C GLY A 148 21.62 -28.62 17.11
N ILE A 149 21.30 -27.42 16.60
CA ILE A 149 19.96 -26.82 16.61
C ILE A 149 19.51 -26.67 15.14
N PRO A 150 18.24 -26.99 14.82
CA PRO A 150 17.69 -26.72 13.50
C PRO A 150 17.47 -25.22 13.33
N VAL A 151 17.74 -24.71 12.13
CA VAL A 151 17.63 -23.27 11.83
C VAL A 151 16.87 -23.12 10.53
N ALA A 152 15.98 -22.14 10.43
CA ALA A 152 15.26 -21.86 9.19
C ALA A 152 15.56 -20.43 8.73
N ALA A 153 15.83 -20.26 7.44
CA ALA A 153 15.92 -18.97 6.78
C ALA A 153 14.71 -18.82 5.84
N ILE A 154 13.85 -17.85 6.15
CA ILE A 154 12.73 -17.47 5.29
C ILE A 154 13.27 -16.43 4.32
N LEU A 155 13.38 -16.81 3.06
CA LEU A 155 13.91 -16.00 1.99
C LEU A 155 12.76 -15.35 1.23
N THR A 156 12.70 -14.03 1.27
CA THR A 156 11.70 -13.24 0.58
C THR A 156 12.35 -12.48 -0.57
N ARG A 157 11.84 -12.72 -1.78
CA ARG A 157 12.15 -11.95 -2.99
C ARG A 157 10.83 -11.71 -3.70
N SER A 158 10.21 -10.57 -3.42
CA SER A 158 8.84 -10.29 -3.85
C SER A 158 8.60 -10.61 -5.34
N PRO A 159 7.56 -11.38 -5.68
CA PRO A 159 6.49 -11.88 -4.81
C PRO A 159 6.73 -13.29 -4.21
N GLU A 160 7.92 -13.86 -4.35
CA GLU A 160 8.22 -15.24 -3.94
C GLU A 160 8.79 -15.29 -2.51
N ILE A 161 8.20 -16.15 -1.68
CA ILE A 161 8.72 -16.48 -0.35
C ILE A 161 8.95 -17.98 -0.30
N ILE A 162 10.17 -18.38 0.07
CA ILE A 162 10.58 -19.78 0.24
C ILE A 162 11.27 -19.93 1.58
N VAL A 163 11.40 -21.16 2.08
CA VAL A 163 12.14 -21.42 3.31
C VAL A 163 13.25 -22.43 3.06
N CYS A 164 14.43 -22.15 3.60
CA CYS A 164 15.53 -23.10 3.69
C CYS A 164 15.70 -23.51 5.14
N VAL A 165 15.65 -24.80 5.45
CA VAL A 165 15.82 -25.33 6.80
C VAL A 165 17.09 -26.17 6.88
N LYS A 166 17.97 -25.80 7.80
CA LYS A 166 19.11 -26.61 8.22
C LYS A 166 18.64 -27.63 9.25
N ILE A 167 18.82 -28.90 8.94
CA ILE A 167 18.48 -30.04 9.77
C ILE A 167 19.80 -30.71 10.21
N PRO A 168 20.19 -30.59 11.48
CA PRO A 168 21.38 -31.27 11.98
C PRO A 168 21.14 -32.78 12.03
N ILE A 169 22.02 -33.55 11.39
CA ILE A 169 21.93 -35.01 11.30
C ILE A 169 22.82 -35.68 12.35
N ASN A 170 24.04 -35.18 12.49
CA ASN A 170 25.03 -35.60 13.47
C ASN A 170 25.98 -34.42 13.74
N ASP A 171 26.91 -34.57 14.68
CA ASP A 171 27.71 -33.43 15.19
C ASP A 171 28.51 -32.66 14.12
N ASN A 172 28.73 -33.26 12.94
CA ASN A 172 29.54 -32.70 11.85
C ASN A 172 28.84 -32.68 10.48
N SER A 173 27.57 -33.08 10.36
CA SER A 173 26.84 -32.98 9.09
C SER A 173 25.43 -32.46 9.28
N ASP A 174 25.09 -31.53 8.38
CA ASP A 174 23.79 -30.90 8.28
C ASP A 174 23.20 -31.23 6.90
N VAL A 175 21.88 -31.35 6.86
CA VAL A 175 21.11 -31.38 5.61
C VAL A 175 20.33 -30.09 5.47
N PHE A 176 20.27 -29.57 4.26
CA PHE A 176 19.53 -28.36 3.91
C PHE A 176 18.30 -28.76 3.09
N ALA A 177 17.12 -28.47 3.62
CA ALA A 177 15.85 -28.70 2.96
C ALA A 177 15.23 -27.36 2.56
N VAL A 178 15.14 -27.10 1.26
CA VAL A 178 14.43 -25.93 0.72
C VAL A 178 13.01 -26.36 0.40
N PHE A 179 12.03 -25.69 0.99
CA PHE A 179 10.62 -25.87 0.67
C PHE A 179 10.15 -24.71 -0.21
N ASP A 180 9.70 -25.06 -1.42
CA ASP A 180 9.10 -24.13 -2.37
C ASP A 180 7.64 -24.50 -2.55
N SER A 181 6.73 -23.59 -2.21
CA SER A 181 5.28 -23.79 -2.33
C SER A 181 4.73 -23.45 -3.72
N HIS A 182 5.57 -22.92 -4.61
CA HIS A 182 5.19 -22.52 -5.96
C HIS A 182 5.29 -23.70 -6.94
N PRO A 183 4.41 -23.77 -7.94
CA PRO A 183 4.60 -24.70 -9.04
C PRO A 183 5.82 -24.28 -9.88
N ARG A 184 6.72 -25.21 -10.14
CA ARG A 184 7.93 -25.01 -10.97
C ARG A 184 8.02 -26.07 -12.06
N PRO A 185 8.84 -25.89 -13.12
CA PRO A 185 9.05 -26.94 -14.12
C PRO A 185 9.52 -28.28 -13.53
N ALA A 186 10.27 -28.26 -12.41
CA ALA A 186 10.72 -29.45 -11.70
C ALA A 186 9.64 -30.11 -10.82
N HIS A 187 8.58 -29.39 -10.49
CA HIS A 187 7.44 -29.85 -9.68
C HIS A 187 6.19 -29.08 -10.11
N PRO A 188 5.57 -29.48 -11.24
CA PRO A 188 4.45 -28.73 -11.82
C PRO A 188 3.16 -28.84 -10.98
N ASP A 189 3.04 -29.89 -10.18
CA ASP A 189 1.82 -30.26 -9.44
C ASP A 189 1.73 -29.67 -8.02
N GLY A 190 2.59 -28.71 -7.66
CA GLY A 190 2.53 -27.99 -6.39
C GLY A 190 3.86 -27.95 -5.65
N ALA A 191 3.83 -27.82 -4.32
CA ALA A 191 5.01 -27.61 -3.50
C ALA A 191 6.00 -28.78 -3.57
N ALA A 192 7.27 -28.47 -3.31
CA ALA A 192 8.33 -29.46 -3.24
C ALA A 192 9.36 -29.17 -2.16
N PHE A 193 9.93 -30.25 -1.64
CA PHE A 193 11.18 -30.22 -0.88
C PHE A 193 12.35 -30.51 -1.81
N ILE A 194 13.36 -29.64 -1.78
CA ILE A 194 14.64 -29.81 -2.44
C ILE A 194 15.69 -29.99 -1.37
N VAL A 195 16.29 -31.18 -1.32
CA VAL A 195 17.16 -31.58 -0.21
C VAL A 195 18.59 -31.74 -0.72
N ASN A 196 19.51 -31.09 -0.02
CA ASN A 196 20.95 -31.07 -0.30
C ASN A 196 21.74 -31.35 0.97
N THR A 197 22.91 -31.99 0.85
CA THR A 197 23.86 -32.22 1.95
C THR A 197 25.00 -31.20 2.01
N SER A 198 25.09 -30.30 1.02
CA SER A 198 26.14 -29.29 0.90
C SER A 198 25.54 -27.88 0.84
N MET A 199 26.18 -26.94 1.53
CA MET A 199 25.81 -25.52 1.48
C MET A 199 26.02 -24.95 0.08
N GLU A 200 27.09 -25.35 -0.62
CA GLU A 200 27.43 -24.88 -1.96
C GLU A 200 26.38 -25.32 -2.98
N SER A 201 25.91 -26.57 -2.87
CA SER A 201 24.84 -27.09 -3.74
C SER A 201 23.51 -26.36 -3.47
N THR A 202 23.22 -26.10 -2.20
CA THR A 202 22.03 -25.35 -1.77
C THR A 202 22.07 -23.90 -2.24
N ALA A 203 23.19 -23.20 -2.05
CA ALA A 203 23.38 -21.82 -2.50
C ALA A 203 23.30 -21.73 -4.03
N THR A 204 23.86 -22.70 -4.75
CA THR A 204 23.74 -22.79 -6.21
C THR A 204 22.28 -22.95 -6.63
N TYR A 205 21.54 -23.84 -5.98
CA TYR A 205 20.12 -24.05 -6.24
C TYR A 205 19.31 -22.77 -5.98
N LEU A 206 19.48 -22.14 -4.81
CA LEU A 206 18.81 -20.88 -4.44
C LEU A 206 19.15 -19.74 -5.40
N ASN A 207 20.41 -19.62 -5.81
CA ASN A 207 20.86 -18.59 -6.75
C ASN A 207 20.19 -18.77 -8.13
N ASN A 208 20.05 -20.01 -8.59
CA ASN A 208 19.36 -20.30 -9.85
C ASN A 208 17.85 -20.10 -9.74
N LEU A 209 17.27 -20.46 -8.59
CA LEU A 209 15.84 -20.34 -8.32
C LEU A 209 15.41 -18.87 -8.26
N LEU A 210 16.21 -18.03 -7.61
CA LEU A 210 15.95 -16.60 -7.38
C LEU A 210 16.63 -15.71 -8.43
N ALA A 211 17.23 -16.28 -9.48
CA ALA A 211 17.96 -15.52 -10.49
C ALA A 211 17.06 -14.49 -11.19
N ILE A 212 17.61 -13.29 -11.43
CA ILE A 212 16.96 -12.30 -12.28
C ILE A 212 17.08 -12.77 -13.73
N ASP A 213 15.99 -12.72 -14.50
CA ASP A 213 16.06 -12.97 -15.94
C ASP A 213 17.09 -12.01 -16.57
N PRO A 214 18.15 -12.53 -17.22
CA PRO A 214 19.18 -11.71 -17.85
C PRO A 214 18.63 -10.69 -18.85
N LYS A 215 17.45 -10.95 -19.42
CA LYS A 215 16.76 -10.03 -20.35
C LYS A 215 16.26 -8.77 -19.65
N ILE A 216 15.86 -8.85 -18.38
CA ILE A 216 15.43 -7.70 -17.57
C ILE A 216 16.65 -6.83 -17.19
N LEU A 217 17.81 -7.46 -16.93
CA LEU A 217 19.07 -6.77 -16.66
C LEU A 217 19.70 -6.09 -17.89
N ALA A 218 19.43 -6.64 -19.08
CA ALA A 218 19.93 -6.10 -20.34
C ALA A 218 19.21 -4.80 -20.78
N ASP A 219 18.03 -4.52 -20.23
CA ASP A 219 17.24 -3.34 -20.56
C ASP A 219 17.77 -2.08 -19.82
N PRO A 220 18.26 -1.04 -20.53
CA PRO A 220 18.78 0.19 -19.93
C PRO A 220 17.75 0.96 -19.10
N THR A 221 16.44 0.82 -19.36
CA THR A 221 15.38 1.56 -18.67
C THR A 221 14.95 0.91 -17.36
N MET A 222 15.20 -0.40 -17.22
CA MET A 222 14.85 -1.22 -16.07
C MET A 222 15.99 -1.40 -15.07
N ARG A 223 17.18 -0.81 -15.30
CA ARG A 223 18.36 -1.04 -14.44
C ARG A 223 18.13 -0.74 -12.96
N TRP A 224 17.43 0.36 -12.64
CA TRP A 224 17.15 0.73 -11.24
C TRP A 224 16.06 -0.16 -10.62
N GLN A 225 15.06 -0.60 -11.40
CA GLN A 225 14.05 -1.57 -10.96
C GLN A 225 14.68 -2.96 -10.75
N ALA A 226 15.55 -3.40 -11.66
CA ALA A 226 16.29 -4.65 -11.55
C ALA A 226 17.25 -4.66 -10.35
N GLN A 227 17.75 -3.49 -9.93
CA GLN A 227 18.54 -3.34 -8.70
C GLN A 227 17.68 -3.45 -7.44
N LEU A 228 16.43 -2.98 -7.46
CA LEU A 228 15.45 -3.15 -6.39
C LEU A 228 14.95 -4.60 -6.29
N PHE A 229 14.61 -5.22 -7.42
CA PHE A 229 14.19 -6.63 -7.51
C PHE A 229 15.34 -7.63 -7.37
N GLY A 230 16.58 -7.15 -7.41
CA GLY A 230 17.76 -7.97 -7.20
C GLY A 230 18.04 -8.27 -5.73
N GLN A 231 17.33 -7.63 -4.81
CA GLN A 231 17.52 -7.84 -3.37
C GLN A 231 16.61 -8.96 -2.86
N PHE A 232 17.09 -9.66 -1.84
CA PHE A 232 16.29 -10.56 -1.03
C PHE A 232 16.42 -10.18 0.44
N SER A 233 15.37 -10.45 1.22
CA SER A 233 15.45 -10.48 2.67
C SER A 233 15.53 -11.92 3.16
N SER A 234 16.28 -12.15 4.23
CA SER A 234 16.38 -13.43 4.91
C SER A 234 16.03 -13.23 6.38
N HIS A 235 14.94 -13.83 6.83
CA HIS A 235 14.58 -13.89 8.24
C HIS A 235 15.04 -15.24 8.80
N ILE A 236 16.13 -15.24 9.56
CA ILE A 236 16.69 -16.45 10.17
C ILE A 236 16.03 -16.65 11.53
N VAL A 237 15.27 -17.74 11.68
CA VAL A 237 14.55 -18.10 12.90
C VAL A 237 15.11 -19.38 13.52
N LEU A 238 15.04 -19.41 14.84
CA LEU A 238 15.42 -20.55 15.68
C LEU A 238 14.17 -21.11 16.37
N PRO A 239 14.14 -22.42 16.71
CA PRO A 239 13.07 -22.97 17.53
C PRO A 239 13.06 -22.29 18.89
N ASN A 240 11.87 -21.99 19.40
CA ASN A 240 11.75 -21.49 20.76
C ASN A 240 12.19 -22.56 21.78
N SER A 241 13.18 -22.23 22.61
CA SER A 241 13.77 -23.10 23.63
C SER A 241 12.80 -23.51 24.76
N SER A 242 11.63 -22.89 24.84
CA SER A 242 10.53 -23.30 25.72
C SER A 242 9.45 -24.01 24.91
N PRO A 243 9.39 -25.36 24.92
CA PRO A 243 8.32 -26.08 24.24
C PRO A 243 6.97 -25.66 24.83
N LEU A 244 5.97 -25.50 23.96
CA LEU A 244 4.60 -25.15 24.33
C LEU A 244 4.12 -26.07 25.45
N SER A 245 4.08 -25.57 26.68
CA SER A 245 3.40 -26.24 27.77
C SER A 245 1.90 -26.29 27.44
N PRO A 246 1.11 -27.21 28.03
CA PRO A 246 -0.35 -27.18 27.91
C PRO A 246 -0.94 -25.79 28.24
N THR A 247 -0.30 -25.08 29.17
CA THR A 247 -0.63 -23.69 29.56
C THR A 247 -0.33 -22.69 28.45
N GLY A 248 0.79 -22.86 27.71
CA GLY A 248 1.11 -22.01 26.56
C GLY A 248 0.12 -22.14 25.40
N LEU A 249 -0.46 -23.33 25.19
CA LEU A 249 -1.54 -23.50 24.21
C LEU A 249 -2.82 -22.79 24.65
N GLU A 250 -3.17 -22.86 25.94
CA GLU A 250 -4.29 -22.10 26.51
C GLU A 250 -4.08 -20.59 26.34
N ASP A 251 -2.86 -20.10 26.54
CA ASP A 251 -2.50 -18.69 26.33
C ASP A 251 -2.64 -18.27 24.86
N ILE A 252 -2.18 -19.07 23.89
CA ILE A 252 -2.40 -18.81 22.44
C ILE A 252 -3.89 -18.72 22.14
N LEU A 253 -4.67 -19.69 22.64
CA LEU A 253 -6.10 -19.78 22.38
C LEU A 253 -6.82 -18.57 23.00
N MET A 254 -6.45 -18.19 24.21
CA MET A 254 -7.02 -17.03 24.91
C MET A 254 -6.67 -15.72 24.19
N GLU A 255 -5.41 -15.52 23.80
CA GLU A 255 -4.96 -14.33 23.06
C GLU A 255 -5.68 -14.22 21.70
N SER A 256 -5.77 -15.34 20.97
CA SER A 256 -6.44 -15.41 19.67
C SER A 256 -7.94 -15.16 19.80
N THR A 257 -8.59 -15.73 20.81
CA THR A 257 -10.03 -15.55 21.08
C THR A 257 -10.33 -14.10 21.47
N THR A 258 -9.51 -13.51 22.34
CA THR A 258 -9.67 -12.11 22.77
C THR A 258 -9.48 -11.15 21.60
N THR A 259 -8.48 -11.42 20.75
CA THR A 259 -8.26 -10.65 19.52
C THR A 259 -9.45 -10.77 18.56
N THR A 260 -10.00 -11.97 18.40
CA THR A 260 -11.18 -12.21 17.57
C THR A 260 -12.40 -11.45 18.08
N LEU A 261 -12.68 -11.51 19.38
CA LEU A 261 -13.79 -10.76 19.99
C LEU A 261 -13.63 -9.25 19.83
N ARG A 262 -12.40 -8.74 19.98
CA ARG A 262 -12.10 -7.31 19.76
C ARG A 262 -12.36 -6.90 18.31
N LEU A 263 -11.87 -7.68 17.36
CA LEU A 263 -12.08 -7.43 15.93
C LEU A 263 -13.56 -7.50 15.56
N GLN A 264 -14.34 -8.41 16.16
CA GLN A 264 -15.79 -8.47 15.96
C GLN A 264 -16.48 -7.19 16.47
N ALA A 265 -16.10 -6.72 17.66
CA ALA A 265 -16.64 -5.47 18.20
C ALA A 265 -16.27 -4.26 17.33
N GLU A 266 -15.04 -4.19 16.83
CA GLU A 266 -14.60 -3.14 15.89
C GLU A 266 -15.36 -3.23 14.56
N LEU A 267 -15.58 -4.44 14.02
CA LEU A 267 -16.37 -4.65 12.80
C LEU A 267 -17.82 -4.19 12.97
N ASP A 268 -18.44 -4.51 14.10
CA ASP A 268 -19.81 -4.09 14.41
C ASP A 268 -19.89 -2.57 14.58
N ASN A 269 -18.90 -1.95 15.21
CA ASN A 269 -18.79 -0.49 15.30
C ASN A 269 -18.65 0.15 13.91
N SER A 270 -17.76 -0.37 13.07
CA SER A 270 -17.56 0.12 11.71
C SER A 270 -18.78 -0.06 10.83
N ARG A 271 -19.52 -1.18 10.98
CA ARG A 271 -20.78 -1.41 10.28
C ARG A 271 -21.85 -0.40 10.69
N ARG A 272 -22.03 -0.18 11.99
CA ARG A 272 -22.97 0.83 12.50
C ARG A 272 -22.63 2.23 11.99
N HIS A 273 -21.35 2.59 12.00
CA HIS A 273 -20.91 3.89 11.49
C HIS A 273 -21.15 4.04 9.98
N ASN A 274 -20.93 2.98 9.19
CA ASN A 274 -21.26 2.99 7.77
C ASN A 274 -22.76 3.10 7.52
N GLU A 275 -23.61 2.43 8.31
CA GLU A 275 -25.06 2.56 8.23
C GLU A 275 -25.51 4.00 8.54
N GLU A 276 -24.99 4.59 9.62
CA GLU A 276 -25.22 6.00 9.99
C GLU A 276 -24.83 6.94 8.85
N LEU A 277 -23.60 6.81 8.32
CA LEU A 277 -23.13 7.62 7.20
C LEU A 277 -23.95 7.42 5.93
N THR A 278 -24.46 6.21 5.68
CA THR A 278 -25.32 5.93 4.52
C THR A 278 -26.66 6.63 4.68
N THR A 279 -27.29 6.55 5.85
CA THR A 279 -28.54 7.24 6.13
C THR A 279 -28.41 8.76 6.05
N GLU A 280 -27.28 9.30 6.52
CA GLU A 280 -27.02 10.73 6.44
C GLU A 280 -26.73 11.18 5.00
N ASN A 281 -26.01 10.38 4.21
CA ASN A 281 -25.83 10.64 2.79
C ASN A 281 -27.18 10.68 2.04
N ASP A 282 -28.08 9.76 2.34
CA ASP A 282 -29.41 9.73 1.71
C ASP A 282 -30.27 10.92 2.14
N ARG A 283 -30.18 11.32 3.42
CA ARG A 283 -30.83 12.55 3.93
C ARG A 283 -30.31 13.79 3.20
N LEU A 284 -29.00 13.92 3.06
CA LEU A 284 -28.38 15.06 2.39
C LEU A 284 -28.71 15.10 0.89
N LYS A 285 -28.76 13.94 0.21
CA LYS A 285 -29.22 13.86 -1.20
C LYS A 285 -30.65 14.37 -1.36
N LEU A 286 -31.56 14.00 -0.45
CA LEU A 286 -32.92 14.52 -0.48
C LEU A 286 -32.96 16.03 -0.24
N GLN A 287 -32.16 16.53 0.68
CA GLN A 287 -32.07 17.96 0.96
C GLN A 287 -31.51 18.76 -0.23
N VAL A 288 -30.50 18.22 -0.92
CA VAL A 288 -29.96 18.82 -2.15
C VAL A 288 -31.02 18.84 -3.26
N ALA A 289 -31.71 17.72 -3.49
CA ALA A 289 -32.77 17.64 -4.49
C ALA A 289 -33.91 18.63 -4.21
N GLN A 290 -34.25 18.86 -2.94
CA GLN A 290 -35.27 19.82 -2.56
C GLN A 290 -34.83 21.27 -2.80
N LEU A 291 -33.57 21.59 -2.49
CA LEU A 291 -33.02 22.93 -2.77
C LEU A 291 -32.90 23.21 -4.27
N GLU A 292 -32.60 22.20 -5.09
CA GLU A 292 -32.59 22.32 -6.55
C GLU A 292 -33.99 22.64 -7.12
N LEU A 293 -35.04 22.01 -6.58
CA LEU A 293 -36.42 22.33 -6.96
C LEU A 293 -36.82 23.74 -6.52
N ASP A 294 -36.45 24.15 -5.31
CA ASP A 294 -36.74 25.50 -4.82
C ASP A 294 -36.03 26.57 -5.68
N ASP A 295 -34.77 26.32 -6.11
CA ASP A 295 -34.01 27.22 -7.00
C ASP A 295 -34.66 27.34 -8.40
N GLU A 296 -35.12 26.22 -8.97
CA GLU A 296 -35.89 26.19 -10.23
C GLU A 296 -37.20 26.99 -10.12
N ASP A 297 -37.95 26.84 -9.02
CA ASP A 297 -39.18 27.61 -8.80
C ASP A 297 -38.90 29.12 -8.63
N THR A 298 -37.85 29.51 -7.89
CA THR A 298 -37.46 30.93 -7.78
C THR A 298 -37.02 31.53 -9.11
N THR A 299 -36.28 30.78 -9.93
CA THR A 299 -35.85 31.28 -11.25
C THR A 299 -37.03 31.43 -12.21
N ILE A 300 -38.05 30.58 -12.14
CA ILE A 300 -39.30 30.74 -12.92
C ILE A 300 -40.06 32.00 -12.48
N LEU A 301 -40.21 32.22 -11.17
CA LEU A 301 -40.90 33.39 -10.61
C LEU A 301 -40.20 34.71 -10.94
N ASP A 302 -38.87 34.74 -10.92
CA ASP A 302 -38.08 35.89 -11.33
C ASP A 302 -38.23 36.17 -12.83
N HIS A 303 -38.27 35.13 -13.67
CA HIS A 303 -38.45 35.28 -15.11
C HIS A 303 -39.86 35.78 -15.49
N GLU A 304 -40.90 35.36 -14.75
CA GLU A 304 -42.26 35.90 -14.89
C GLU A 304 -42.37 37.34 -14.40
N SER A 305 -41.69 37.69 -13.31
CA SER A 305 -41.63 39.05 -12.76
C SER A 305 -40.94 40.02 -13.73
N VAL A 306 -39.83 39.61 -14.34
CA VAL A 306 -39.13 40.38 -15.39
C VAL A 306 -39.98 40.54 -16.64
N ARG A 307 -40.70 39.49 -17.06
CA ARG A 307 -41.61 39.54 -18.21
C ARG A 307 -42.79 40.49 -17.98
N THR A 308 -43.35 40.49 -16.77
CA THR A 308 -44.44 41.39 -16.36
C THR A 308 -43.97 42.85 -16.28
N ALA A 309 -42.74 43.08 -15.78
CA ALA A 309 -42.11 44.40 -15.77
C ALA A 309 -41.80 44.92 -17.20
N TYR A 310 -41.42 44.04 -18.12
CA TYR A 310 -41.16 44.39 -19.53
C TYR A 310 -42.46 44.75 -20.27
N GLN A 311 -43.54 44.01 -20.04
CA GLN A 311 -44.87 44.32 -20.61
C GLN A 311 -45.44 45.64 -20.06
N SER A 312 -45.19 45.94 -18.78
CA SER A 312 -45.62 47.19 -18.14
C SER A 312 -44.86 48.43 -18.66
N ARG A 313 -43.60 48.27 -19.10
CA ARG A 313 -42.78 49.36 -19.68
C ARG A 313 -43.10 49.68 -21.15
N HIS A 314 -43.80 48.81 -21.87
CA HIS A 314 -44.22 49.06 -23.25
C HIS A 314 -45.63 49.65 -23.41
N ALA A 315 -46.38 49.84 -22.30
CA ALA A 315 -47.71 50.43 -22.33
C ALA A 315 -47.75 51.95 -22.07
N ASN A 316 -46.66 52.56 -21.54
CA ASN A 316 -46.61 53.99 -21.25
C ASN A 316 -45.33 54.61 -21.84
N GLY A 317 -45.50 55.54 -22.77
CA GLY A 317 -44.42 56.33 -23.38
C GLY A 317 -43.67 57.21 -22.35
N PRO A 318 -42.50 57.76 -22.73
CA PRO A 318 -41.58 58.38 -21.78
C PRO A 318 -42.10 59.74 -21.28
N PRO A 319 -41.91 60.10 -19.99
CA PRO A 319 -42.22 61.45 -19.53
C PRO A 319 -41.06 62.42 -19.79
N PRO A 320 -41.32 63.74 -19.91
CA PRO A 320 -40.32 64.74 -20.22
C PRO A 320 -39.61 65.27 -18.98
N TRP A 321 -38.38 65.72 -19.20
CA TRP A 321 -37.47 66.32 -18.24
C TRP A 321 -38.04 67.59 -17.61
N GLN A 322 -37.89 67.75 -16.29
CA GLN A 322 -37.91 69.06 -15.64
C GLN A 322 -36.79 69.15 -14.61
N ALA A 323 -35.85 70.06 -14.88
CA ALA A 323 -34.94 70.62 -13.91
C ALA A 323 -35.68 71.71 -13.12
N SER A 324 -35.47 71.78 -11.81
CA SER A 324 -35.61 73.00 -11.02
C SER A 324 -34.87 72.90 -9.69
N THR A 325 -34.05 73.92 -9.48
CA THR A 325 -33.25 74.30 -8.31
C THR A 325 -34.09 74.98 -7.22
N SER A 326 -33.49 75.07 -6.01
CA SER A 326 -33.84 75.82 -4.77
C SER A 326 -34.28 74.89 -3.63
N GLY A 327 -33.85 75.02 -2.38
CA GLY A 327 -33.07 76.03 -1.66
C GLY A 327 -33.52 76.02 -0.19
N SER A 328 -32.56 76.08 0.73
CA SER A 328 -32.67 76.47 2.16
C SER A 328 -33.01 75.41 3.23
N SER A 329 -31.97 75.14 4.04
CA SER A 329 -31.87 75.40 5.50
C SER A 329 -32.89 74.79 6.47
N ILE A 330 -32.39 74.05 7.46
CA ILE A 330 -32.59 74.31 8.91
C ILE A 330 -31.44 73.65 9.68
N SER A 331 -30.89 74.41 10.61
CA SER A 331 -29.75 74.13 11.47
C SER A 331 -30.17 74.11 12.94
N GLY A 332 -29.67 73.12 13.70
CA GLY A 332 -29.43 73.14 15.15
C GLY A 332 -30.63 73.27 16.10
N PRO A 333 -30.46 73.11 17.44
CA PRO A 333 -29.20 73.28 18.18
C PRO A 333 -28.89 72.22 19.27
N PRO A 334 -27.67 72.26 19.85
CA PRO A 334 -27.33 71.70 21.15
C PRO A 334 -27.58 72.73 22.27
N VAL A 335 -27.78 72.28 23.51
CA VAL A 335 -27.89 73.15 24.68
C VAL A 335 -26.85 72.78 25.74
N ALA A 336 -25.99 73.74 26.03
CA ALA A 336 -25.23 73.87 27.26
C ALA A 336 -25.65 75.19 27.95
N LEU A 337 -25.78 75.18 29.28
CA LEU A 337 -25.82 76.36 30.16
C LEU A 337 -25.04 75.96 31.42
N ALA A 338 -23.88 76.54 31.77
CA ALA A 338 -23.69 77.88 32.39
C ALA A 338 -24.37 77.97 33.78
N ARG A 339 -23.78 78.41 34.90
CA ARG A 339 -22.80 79.50 35.13
C ARG A 339 -22.45 79.62 36.63
N ASP A 340 -21.27 80.19 36.92
CA ASP A 340 -20.83 81.12 37.99
C ASP A 340 -21.28 81.00 39.47
N SER A 341 -20.31 81.05 40.41
CA SER A 341 -20.16 82.09 41.47
C SER A 341 -19.16 81.71 42.60
N GLU A 342 -18.33 82.66 43.03
CA GLU A 342 -17.44 82.66 44.23
C GLU A 342 -17.75 83.95 45.05
N PRO A 343 -17.24 84.19 46.29
CA PRO A 343 -17.35 83.51 47.61
C PRO A 343 -18.04 84.42 48.68
N PRO A 344 -18.17 84.05 49.99
CA PRO A 344 -17.19 84.53 50.98
C PRO A 344 -16.95 83.68 52.28
N SER A 345 -15.71 83.80 52.78
CA SER A 345 -15.20 83.90 54.17
C SER A 345 -15.68 83.05 55.37
N HIS A 346 -14.66 82.75 56.22
CA HIS A 346 -14.65 82.46 57.66
C HIS A 346 -14.81 81.01 58.19
N SER A 347 -13.63 80.39 58.38
CA SER A 347 -13.09 79.81 59.63
C SER A 347 -13.81 78.69 60.39
N LYS A 348 -12.98 77.68 60.72
CA LYS A 348 -13.05 76.69 61.80
C LYS A 348 -14.04 75.53 61.61
N HIS A 349 -13.51 74.38 61.19
CA HIS A 349 -13.51 73.18 62.03
C HIS A 349 -12.53 72.15 61.46
N ASP A 350 -11.29 72.22 61.96
CA ASP A 350 -10.36 71.10 61.97
C ASP A 350 -10.97 69.94 62.77
N ILE A 351 -10.66 68.71 62.34
CA ILE A 351 -10.63 67.41 63.07
C ILE A 351 -11.30 66.22 62.33
N VAL A 352 -12.12 66.41 61.27
CA VAL A 352 -12.72 65.25 60.53
C VAL A 352 -12.07 64.96 59.15
N SER A 353 -11.21 65.85 58.64
CA SER A 353 -10.58 65.67 57.31
C SER A 353 -9.49 64.59 57.28
N ASP A 354 -8.71 64.46 58.36
CA ASP A 354 -7.45 63.71 58.33
C ASP A 354 -7.65 62.18 58.40
N LEU A 355 -8.79 61.70 58.95
CA LEU A 355 -9.16 60.27 58.92
C LEU A 355 -9.75 59.86 57.57
N SER A 356 -10.53 60.73 56.93
CA SER A 356 -11.11 60.48 55.62
C SER A 356 -10.02 60.48 54.53
N GLU A 357 -9.05 61.37 54.63
CA GLU A 357 -7.93 61.48 53.69
C GLU A 357 -6.97 60.27 53.81
N LYS A 358 -6.70 59.80 55.04
CA LYS A 358 -5.94 58.55 55.26
C LYS A 358 -6.66 57.32 54.73
N LEU A 359 -7.98 57.22 54.92
CA LEU A 359 -8.77 56.11 54.39
C LEU A 359 -8.83 56.12 52.85
N ILE A 360 -9.00 57.30 52.24
CA ILE A 360 -8.95 57.46 50.77
C ILE A 360 -7.58 57.04 50.23
N ASN A 361 -6.49 57.46 50.86
CA ASN A 361 -5.14 57.07 50.46
C ASN A 361 -4.90 55.56 50.62
N GLN A 362 -5.42 54.94 51.68
CA GLN A 362 -5.34 53.48 51.88
C GLN A 362 -6.11 52.71 50.80
N LEU A 363 -7.34 53.11 50.51
CA LEU A 363 -8.13 52.53 49.42
C LEU A 363 -7.45 52.74 48.06
N GLN A 364 -6.83 53.89 47.82
CA GLN A 364 -6.16 54.18 46.57
C GLN A 364 -4.90 53.34 46.36
N VAL A 365 -4.12 53.10 47.42
CA VAL A 365 -3.00 52.15 47.38
C VAL A 365 -3.49 50.73 47.11
N GLN A 366 -4.58 50.32 47.75
CA GLN A 366 -5.16 48.98 47.54
C GLN A 366 -5.65 48.80 46.09
N TYR A 367 -6.34 49.79 45.52
CA TYR A 367 -6.75 49.74 44.11
C TYR A 367 -5.56 49.70 43.17
N GLN A 368 -4.48 50.45 43.45
CA GLN A 368 -3.26 50.41 42.63
C GLN A 368 -2.53 49.06 42.72
N GLU A 369 -2.60 48.38 43.87
CA GLU A 369 -2.10 47.03 44.05
C GLU A 369 -2.93 46.00 43.27
N GLU A 370 -4.26 46.08 43.37
CA GLU A 370 -5.16 45.22 42.61
C GLU A 370 -5.04 45.42 41.10
N ASP A 371 -4.94 46.67 40.63
CA ASP A 371 -4.81 46.99 39.20
C ASP A 371 -3.48 46.49 38.64
N ARG A 372 -2.41 46.57 39.44
CA ARG A 372 -1.10 46.00 39.10
C ARG A 372 -1.13 44.46 39.11
N ALA A 373 -1.84 43.84 40.04
CA ALA A 373 -2.00 42.38 40.08
C ALA A 373 -2.81 41.88 38.87
N LEU A 374 -3.92 42.55 38.53
CA LEU A 374 -4.74 42.27 37.35
C LEU A 374 -3.96 42.49 36.04
N ALA A 375 -3.15 43.53 35.95
CA ALA A 375 -2.29 43.76 34.80
C ALA A 375 -1.22 42.65 34.64
N ALA A 376 -0.63 42.20 35.76
CA ALA A 376 0.34 41.10 35.75
C ALA A 376 -0.31 39.76 35.37
N GLU A 377 -1.52 39.48 35.86
CA GLU A 377 -2.29 38.27 35.51
C GLU A 377 -2.69 38.29 34.03
N ARG A 378 -3.18 39.43 33.51
CA ARG A 378 -3.46 39.60 32.08
C ARG A 378 -2.23 39.44 31.20
N ALA A 379 -1.07 39.95 31.64
CA ALA A 379 0.20 39.76 30.92
C ALA A 379 0.68 38.30 30.96
N ALA A 380 0.43 37.57 32.05
CA ALA A 380 0.73 36.14 32.13
C ALA A 380 -0.19 35.31 31.22
N LEU A 381 -1.46 35.69 31.11
CA LEU A 381 -2.43 35.05 30.21
C LEU A 381 -2.13 35.33 28.73
N SER A 382 -1.72 36.55 28.38
CA SER A 382 -1.33 36.87 26.99
C SER A 382 -0.02 36.21 26.55
N ALA A 383 0.87 35.86 27.49
CA ALA A 383 2.08 35.07 27.18
C ALA A 383 1.77 33.63 26.72
N HIS A 384 0.54 33.15 26.94
CA HIS A 384 0.04 31.86 26.45
C HIS A 384 -0.83 31.97 25.19
N GLU A 385 -0.91 33.15 24.55
CA GLU A 385 -1.59 33.28 23.26
C GLU A 385 -0.81 32.50 22.18
N THR A 386 -1.46 31.45 21.68
CA THR A 386 -0.92 30.67 20.56
C THR A 386 -0.86 31.55 19.31
N PRO A 387 0.23 31.51 18.52
CA PRO A 387 0.34 32.39 17.37
C PRO A 387 -0.75 32.06 16.35
N THR A 388 -1.31 33.11 15.74
CA THR A 388 -2.35 33.02 14.70
C THR A 388 -1.76 33.34 13.33
N PHE A 389 -2.44 32.86 12.28
CA PHE A 389 -2.13 33.14 10.89
C PHE A 389 -3.43 33.40 10.11
N GLN A 390 -3.34 34.20 9.05
CA GLN A 390 -4.48 34.49 8.17
C GLN A 390 -4.49 33.54 6.97
N CYS A 391 -5.60 32.84 6.74
CA CYS A 391 -5.76 31.99 5.56
C CYS A 391 -5.97 32.82 4.29
N GLN A 392 -5.24 32.51 3.21
CA GLN A 392 -5.33 33.26 1.93
C GLN A 392 -6.57 32.93 1.07
N ILE A 393 -7.50 32.08 1.56
CA ILE A 393 -8.73 31.73 0.84
C ILE A 393 -9.95 32.30 1.57
N CYS A 394 -10.13 32.00 2.86
CA CYS A 394 -11.24 32.53 3.66
C CYS A 394 -10.92 33.87 4.35
N PHE A 395 -9.66 34.30 4.39
CA PHE A 395 -9.19 35.52 5.06
C PHE A 395 -9.41 35.56 6.58
N GLU A 396 -9.71 34.42 7.20
CA GLU A 396 -9.90 34.28 8.65
C GLU A 396 -8.57 34.03 9.39
N ASP A 397 -8.45 34.59 10.60
CA ASP A 397 -7.32 34.38 11.51
C ASP A 397 -7.52 33.09 12.31
N MET A 398 -6.61 32.14 12.14
CA MET A 398 -6.64 30.82 12.78
C MET A 398 -5.35 30.51 13.52
N ARG A 399 -5.43 29.59 14.47
CA ARG A 399 -4.25 29.08 15.19
C ARG A 399 -3.33 28.31 14.24
N ILE A 400 -2.02 28.39 14.45
CA ILE A 400 -1.01 27.65 13.66
C ILE A 400 -1.27 26.14 13.58
N ASP A 401 -1.96 25.54 14.56
CA ASP A 401 -2.32 24.11 14.52
C ASP A 401 -3.14 23.71 13.28
N TYR A 402 -3.86 24.66 12.68
CA TYR A 402 -4.67 24.48 11.47
C TYR A 402 -3.96 24.93 10.18
N LEU A 403 -2.67 25.25 10.26
CA LEU A 403 -1.86 25.70 9.14
C LEU A 403 -1.55 24.54 8.20
N ALA A 404 -1.86 24.73 6.92
CA ALA A 404 -1.31 23.99 5.81
C ALA A 404 -0.48 24.96 4.96
N GLN A 405 0.84 24.82 5.03
CA GLN A 405 1.77 25.67 4.29
C GLN A 405 2.36 24.90 3.10
N MET A 406 2.47 25.59 1.96
CA MET A 406 3.09 25.06 0.76
C MET A 406 4.61 25.12 0.83
N ASP A 407 5.31 24.05 0.43
CA ASP A 407 6.76 23.95 0.54
C ASP A 407 7.52 24.97 -0.35
N GLU A 408 7.07 25.17 -1.58
CA GLU A 408 7.79 26.03 -2.55
C GLU A 408 7.30 27.49 -2.54
N CYS A 409 5.98 27.70 -2.68
CA CYS A 409 5.41 29.05 -2.76
C CYS A 409 5.10 29.69 -1.40
N LYS A 410 5.25 28.95 -0.28
CA LYS A 410 5.05 29.42 1.11
C LYS A 410 3.66 29.99 1.43
N HIS A 411 2.70 29.88 0.52
CA HIS A 411 1.33 30.29 0.75
C HIS A 411 0.70 29.44 1.87
N SER A 412 -0.02 30.12 2.76
CA SER A 412 -0.59 29.57 3.98
C SER A 412 -2.11 29.46 3.87
N PHE A 413 -2.63 28.28 4.15
CA PHE A 413 -4.06 27.97 4.09
C PHE A 413 -4.51 27.31 5.38
N CYS A 414 -5.80 27.42 5.70
CA CYS A 414 -6.37 26.47 6.65
C CYS A 414 -6.59 25.12 5.97
N ARG A 415 -6.50 24.06 6.79
CA ARG A 415 -6.71 22.69 6.32
C ARG A 415 -8.03 22.51 5.60
N ASP A 416 -9.09 23.18 6.05
CA ASP A 416 -10.42 23.03 5.47
C ASP A 416 -10.54 23.67 4.08
N CYS A 417 -10.04 24.90 3.89
CA CYS A 417 -10.04 25.54 2.58
C CYS A 417 -9.18 24.77 1.57
N LEU A 418 -8.00 24.28 2.00
CA LEU A 418 -7.13 23.50 1.13
C LEU A 418 -7.74 22.13 0.80
N ARG A 419 -8.38 21.47 1.78
CA ARG A 419 -9.12 20.21 1.58
C ARG A 419 -10.25 20.36 0.58
N SER A 420 -11.05 21.42 0.70
CA SER A 420 -12.17 21.70 -0.22
C SER A 420 -11.67 21.97 -1.64
N HIS A 421 -10.59 22.74 -1.80
CA HIS A 421 -9.95 22.96 -3.10
C HIS A 421 -9.48 21.65 -3.73
N VAL A 422 -8.69 20.88 -2.99
CA VAL A 422 -8.15 19.59 -3.44
C VAL A 422 -9.29 18.64 -3.83
N THR A 423 -10.33 18.54 -3.01
CA THR A 423 -11.51 17.70 -3.28
C THR A 423 -12.24 18.12 -4.56
N SER A 424 -12.41 19.42 -4.80
CA SER A 424 -13.03 19.93 -6.03
C SER A 424 -12.22 19.59 -7.28
N ILE A 425 -10.90 19.74 -7.24
CA ILE A 425 -10.01 19.44 -8.36
C ILE A 425 -9.95 17.93 -8.66
N ILE A 426 -9.90 17.09 -7.63
CA ILE A 426 -9.95 15.63 -7.75
C ILE A 426 -11.29 15.19 -8.36
N SER A 427 -12.40 15.78 -7.91
CA SER A 427 -13.75 15.49 -8.45
C SER A 427 -13.83 15.83 -9.95
N GLN A 428 -13.11 16.87 -10.39
CA GLN A 428 -12.99 17.24 -11.81
C GLN A 428 -11.99 16.37 -12.60
N ARG A 429 -11.40 15.35 -11.97
CA ARG A 429 -10.38 14.44 -12.57
C ARG A 429 -9.16 15.18 -13.13
N ARG A 430 -8.74 16.27 -12.49
CA ARG A 430 -7.58 17.08 -12.93
C ARG A 430 -6.37 16.82 -12.03
N TYR A 431 -5.21 16.65 -12.67
CA TYR A 431 -3.91 16.47 -12.02
C TYR A 431 -2.82 17.00 -12.97
N PRO A 432 -1.75 17.68 -12.50
CA PRO A 432 -1.38 17.98 -11.10
C PRO A 432 -2.29 19.02 -10.42
N ILE A 433 -2.41 18.95 -9.09
CA ILE A 433 -3.17 19.93 -8.30
C ILE A 433 -2.27 21.11 -7.96
N LEU A 434 -2.66 22.30 -8.41
CA LEU A 434 -1.89 23.52 -8.29
C LEU A 434 -2.37 24.38 -7.11
N CYS A 435 -1.46 25.18 -6.56
CA CYS A 435 -1.75 26.15 -5.51
C CYS A 435 -2.82 27.17 -5.99
N PRO A 436 -3.93 27.38 -5.24
CA PRO A 436 -5.00 28.31 -5.61
C PRO A 436 -4.51 29.74 -5.86
N VAL A 437 -3.60 30.22 -5.01
CA VAL A 437 -3.11 31.60 -5.05
C VAL A 437 -2.15 31.79 -6.23
N CYS A 438 -1.25 30.83 -6.47
CA CYS A 438 -0.38 30.86 -7.64
C CYS A 438 -1.17 30.76 -8.95
N MET A 439 -2.28 30.02 -8.98
CA MET A 439 -3.17 29.98 -10.14
C MET A 439 -3.88 31.31 -10.40
N ALA A 440 -4.17 32.08 -9.34
CA ALA A 440 -4.86 33.36 -9.43
C ALA A 440 -3.91 34.52 -9.78
N ASP A 441 -2.63 34.41 -9.44
CA ASP A 441 -1.61 35.42 -9.75
C ASP A 441 -1.06 35.26 -11.17
N LYS A 442 -1.40 36.21 -12.05
CA LYS A 442 -0.94 36.23 -13.46
C LYS A 442 0.53 36.63 -13.61
N ASN A 443 1.18 37.11 -12.56
CA ASN A 443 2.56 37.62 -12.57
C ASN A 443 3.56 36.69 -11.85
N ALA A 444 3.10 35.56 -11.30
CA ALA A 444 3.94 34.62 -10.57
C ALA A 444 4.69 33.65 -11.51
N PRO A 445 5.89 33.15 -11.10
CA PRO A 445 6.52 31.99 -11.72
C PRO A 445 5.59 30.76 -11.64
N GLU A 446 5.87 29.74 -12.46
CA GLU A 446 5.01 28.56 -12.65
C GLU A 446 4.31 28.09 -11.37
N PRO A 447 2.98 27.86 -11.42
CA PRO A 447 2.21 27.59 -10.23
C PRO A 447 2.71 26.33 -9.52
N THR A 448 3.04 26.46 -8.24
CA THR A 448 3.52 25.35 -7.41
C THR A 448 2.47 24.25 -7.31
N GLN A 449 2.90 23.01 -7.53
CA GLN A 449 2.12 21.82 -7.28
C GLN A 449 2.02 21.52 -5.78
N ILE A 450 0.84 21.10 -5.32
CA ILE A 450 0.66 20.62 -3.95
C ILE A 450 1.35 19.26 -3.79
N GLY A 451 2.34 19.20 -2.90
CA GLY A 451 3.10 17.98 -2.62
C GLY A 451 2.36 16.98 -1.71
N ASP A 452 2.81 15.72 -1.73
CA ASP A 452 2.18 14.61 -1.00
C ASP A 452 2.14 14.81 0.53
N THR A 453 3.13 15.51 1.09
CA THR A 453 3.19 15.83 2.53
C THR A 453 2.02 16.72 2.95
N VAL A 454 1.72 17.75 2.15
CA VAL A 454 0.60 18.67 2.39
C VAL A 454 -0.73 17.93 2.20
N LEU A 455 -0.84 17.11 1.14
CA LEU A 455 -2.02 16.29 0.84
C LEU A 455 -2.33 15.27 1.95
N SER A 456 -1.30 14.74 2.64
CA SER A 456 -1.46 13.83 3.77
C SER A 456 -1.95 14.54 5.04
N THR A 457 -1.61 15.82 5.20
CA THR A 457 -1.88 16.59 6.43
C THR A 457 -3.26 17.25 6.45
N ILE A 458 -3.86 17.48 5.26
CA ILE A 458 -5.20 18.09 5.14
C ILE A 458 -6.35 17.14 5.50
N GLY A 459 -6.11 15.84 5.62
CA GLY A 459 -7.12 14.85 6.02
C GLY A 459 -8.22 14.66 4.96
N LEU A 460 -7.90 14.05 3.82
CA LEU A 460 -8.86 13.68 2.78
C LEU A 460 -9.68 12.44 3.21
N THR A 461 -10.89 12.29 2.64
CA THR A 461 -11.69 11.06 2.79
C THR A 461 -11.01 9.89 2.08
N THR A 462 -11.34 8.65 2.47
CA THR A 462 -10.79 7.43 1.84
C THR A 462 -11.06 7.41 0.33
N GLU A 463 -12.28 7.76 -0.09
CA GLU A 463 -12.67 7.82 -1.51
C GLU A 463 -11.85 8.83 -2.31
N ASN A 464 -11.68 10.06 -1.78
CA ASN A 464 -10.90 11.09 -2.46
C ASN A 464 -9.40 10.74 -2.49
N THR A 465 -8.91 10.01 -1.48
CA THR A 465 -7.54 9.51 -1.45
C THR A 465 -7.30 8.45 -2.51
N GLU A 466 -8.25 7.54 -2.72
CA GLU A 466 -8.19 6.53 -3.78
C GLU A 466 -8.30 7.17 -5.17
N LEU A 467 -9.20 8.14 -5.34
CA LEU A 467 -9.35 8.87 -6.59
C LEU A 467 -8.08 9.67 -6.91
N LEU A 468 -7.48 10.36 -5.93
CA LEU A 468 -6.20 11.05 -6.08
C LEU A 468 -5.09 10.08 -6.50
N ARG A 469 -4.98 8.92 -5.85
CA ARG A 469 -4.01 7.88 -6.22
C ARG A 469 -4.23 7.40 -7.66
N SER A 470 -5.47 7.21 -8.08
CA SER A 470 -5.78 6.83 -9.45
C SER A 470 -5.37 7.90 -10.47
N LEU A 471 -5.56 9.18 -10.14
CA LEU A 471 -5.17 10.32 -10.98
C LEU A 471 -3.65 10.51 -11.02
N GLN A 472 -2.93 10.20 -9.94
CA GLN A 472 -1.46 10.20 -9.91
C GLN A 472 -0.86 9.12 -10.81
N ILE A 473 -1.53 7.96 -10.93
CA ILE A 473 -1.07 6.82 -11.76
C ILE A 473 -1.50 6.96 -13.23
N ALA A 474 -2.59 7.67 -13.51
CA ALA A 474 -3.16 7.81 -14.87
C ALA A 474 -2.18 8.39 -15.92
N PRO A 475 -1.30 9.37 -15.63
CA PRO A 475 -0.31 9.86 -16.59
C PRO A 475 0.69 8.78 -17.03
N TYR A 476 1.02 7.86 -16.12
CA TYR A 476 2.03 6.83 -16.28
C TYR A 476 1.47 5.49 -16.72
N SER A 477 0.14 5.32 -16.78
CA SER A 477 -0.49 4.06 -17.14
C SER A 477 -1.29 4.14 -18.45
N ILE A 478 -1.33 3.04 -19.18
CA ILE A 478 -2.14 2.88 -20.39
C ILE A 478 -2.95 1.58 -20.30
N ALA A 479 -4.22 1.65 -20.68
CA ALA A 479 -5.08 0.48 -20.75
C ALA A 479 -4.74 -0.35 -22.00
N LEU A 480 -4.34 -1.60 -21.77
CA LEU A 480 -4.17 -2.63 -22.79
C LEU A 480 -5.34 -3.60 -22.77
N HIS A 481 -5.88 -3.89 -23.95
CA HIS A 481 -6.91 -4.90 -24.13
C HIS A 481 -6.31 -6.14 -24.80
N CYS A 482 -6.37 -7.28 -24.13
CA CYS A 482 -5.86 -8.53 -24.68
C CYS A 482 -6.92 -9.25 -25.52
N ARG A 483 -6.61 -9.53 -26.79
CA ARG A 483 -7.54 -10.19 -27.72
C ARG A 483 -7.82 -11.67 -27.38
N LYS A 484 -6.94 -12.34 -26.64
CA LYS A 484 -7.10 -13.75 -26.25
C LYS A 484 -7.98 -13.91 -25.02
N CYS A 485 -7.67 -13.21 -23.92
CA CYS A 485 -8.46 -13.32 -22.68
C CYS A 485 -9.59 -12.28 -22.58
N LYS A 486 -9.68 -11.33 -23.52
CA LYS A 486 -10.70 -10.26 -23.56
C LYS A 486 -10.74 -9.36 -22.32
N GLN A 487 -9.68 -9.36 -21.54
CA GLN A 487 -9.55 -8.51 -20.35
C GLN A 487 -8.77 -7.24 -20.69
N THR A 488 -9.10 -6.17 -19.96
CA THR A 488 -8.41 -4.89 -20.01
C THR A 488 -7.55 -4.76 -18.75
N MET A 489 -6.29 -4.37 -18.92
CA MET A 489 -5.32 -4.20 -17.85
C MET A 489 -4.54 -2.91 -18.05
N PHE A 490 -4.02 -2.33 -16.97
CA PHE A 490 -3.18 -1.14 -17.05
C PHE A 490 -1.71 -1.55 -17.00
N VAL A 491 -0.92 -1.03 -17.93
CA VAL A 491 0.53 -1.19 -17.96
C VAL A 491 1.21 0.17 -17.98
N ASP A 492 2.49 0.20 -17.69
CA ASP A 492 3.28 1.42 -17.78
C ASP A 492 3.29 1.97 -19.23
N ARG A 493 3.05 3.28 -19.36
CA ARG A 493 2.95 3.97 -20.64
C ARG A 493 4.29 4.02 -21.36
N LYS A 494 5.40 4.17 -20.64
CA LYS A 494 6.75 4.21 -21.21
C LYS A 494 7.13 2.83 -21.75
N ASP A 495 6.89 1.78 -20.97
CA ASP A 495 7.14 0.40 -21.40
C ASP A 495 6.33 0.03 -22.65
N HIS A 496 5.05 0.42 -22.67
CA HIS A 496 4.20 0.25 -23.84
C HIS A 496 4.69 1.05 -25.04
N GLN A 497 5.24 2.26 -24.84
CA GLN A 497 5.76 3.09 -25.93
C GLN A 497 7.02 2.49 -26.56
N GLU A 498 7.95 1.99 -25.74
CA GLU A 498 9.24 1.44 -26.16
C GLU A 498 9.12 0.03 -26.77
N SER A 499 8.15 -0.77 -26.29
CA SER A 499 7.96 -2.14 -26.76
C SER A 499 7.18 -2.22 -28.09
N SER A 500 7.75 -2.89 -29.09
CA SER A 500 7.08 -3.22 -30.36
C SER A 500 6.24 -4.50 -30.29
N THR A 501 6.51 -5.33 -29.28
CA THR A 501 5.84 -6.59 -28.99
C THR A 501 5.28 -6.56 -27.59
N ILE A 502 4.01 -6.89 -27.44
CA ILE A 502 3.28 -6.84 -26.18
C ILE A 502 2.97 -8.27 -25.76
N THR A 503 3.34 -8.62 -24.53
CA THR A 503 2.93 -9.86 -23.89
C THR A 503 1.82 -9.54 -22.90
N CYS A 504 0.76 -10.33 -22.90
CA CYS A 504 -0.34 -10.15 -21.95
C CYS A 504 0.18 -10.33 -20.50
N PRO A 505 0.11 -9.30 -19.64
CA PRO A 505 0.62 -9.38 -18.26
C PRO A 505 -0.25 -10.23 -17.31
N LEU A 506 -1.46 -10.63 -17.71
CA LEU A 506 -2.33 -11.47 -16.88
C LEU A 506 -1.77 -12.88 -16.70
N ARG A 507 -1.64 -13.30 -15.44
CA ARG A 507 -1.21 -14.66 -15.08
C ARG A 507 -2.20 -15.68 -15.65
N GLY A 508 -1.70 -16.55 -16.52
CA GLY A 508 -2.49 -17.56 -17.25
C GLY A 508 -2.74 -17.24 -18.73
N CYS A 509 -2.40 -16.04 -19.20
CA CYS A 509 -2.51 -15.67 -20.61
C CYS A 509 -1.14 -15.37 -21.21
N ASN A 510 -0.51 -16.36 -21.85
CA ASN A 510 0.77 -16.18 -22.56
C ASN A 510 0.59 -15.64 -23.99
N TYR A 511 -0.40 -14.77 -24.20
CA TYR A 511 -0.67 -14.20 -25.52
C TYR A 511 0.34 -13.09 -25.82
N VAL A 512 1.06 -13.21 -26.93
CA VAL A 512 2.03 -12.23 -27.40
C VAL A 512 1.56 -11.70 -28.75
N TRP A 513 1.56 -10.39 -28.93
CA TRP A 513 1.14 -9.75 -30.17
C TRP A 513 1.98 -8.52 -30.51
N CYS A 514 2.03 -8.16 -31.78
CA CYS A 514 2.69 -6.94 -32.22
C CYS A 514 1.84 -5.71 -31.89
N LYS A 515 2.46 -4.65 -31.35
CA LYS A 515 1.80 -3.37 -31.08
C LYS A 515 1.29 -2.69 -32.35
N ASN A 516 2.02 -2.79 -33.46
CA ASN A 516 1.73 -2.02 -34.67
C ASN A 516 0.71 -2.71 -35.58
N CYS A 517 0.77 -4.04 -35.70
CA CYS A 517 -0.13 -4.79 -36.59
C CYS A 517 -1.18 -5.61 -35.84
N GLU A 518 -1.10 -5.64 -34.51
CA GLU A 518 -2.03 -6.34 -33.60
C GLU A 518 -2.17 -7.85 -33.85
N ARG A 519 -1.22 -8.45 -34.58
CA ARG A 519 -1.18 -9.89 -34.88
C ARG A 519 -0.43 -10.67 -33.82
N GLN A 520 -0.85 -11.92 -33.62
CA GLN A 520 -0.21 -12.86 -32.72
C GLN A 520 1.21 -13.18 -33.19
N ILE A 521 2.13 -13.26 -32.23
CA ILE A 521 3.53 -13.69 -32.43
C ILE A 521 3.71 -15.03 -31.70
N GLU A 522 4.33 -15.99 -32.38
CA GLU A 522 4.65 -17.29 -31.79
C GLU A 522 5.94 -17.22 -30.97
N ILE A 523 5.87 -17.68 -29.72
CA ILE A 523 7.02 -17.69 -28.80
C ILE A 523 7.99 -18.78 -29.26
N GLY A 524 9.22 -18.38 -29.60
CA GLY A 524 10.26 -19.28 -30.15
C GLY A 524 10.29 -19.35 -31.67
N GLY A 525 9.44 -18.59 -32.37
CA GLY A 525 9.47 -18.44 -33.83
C GLY A 525 10.47 -17.39 -34.33
N PRO A 526 10.53 -17.15 -35.65
CA PRO A 526 11.33 -16.07 -36.24
C PRO A 526 10.89 -14.69 -35.72
N GLN A 527 11.82 -13.72 -35.71
CA GLN A 527 11.49 -12.34 -35.35
C GLN A 527 10.34 -11.83 -36.21
N HIS A 528 9.30 -11.31 -35.57
CA HIS A 528 8.11 -10.82 -36.27
C HIS A 528 8.44 -9.57 -37.10
N SER A 529 7.94 -9.53 -38.34
CA SER A 529 7.97 -8.34 -39.18
C SER A 529 6.54 -7.98 -39.59
N CYS A 530 6.16 -6.72 -39.44
CA CYS A 530 4.79 -6.29 -39.75
C CYS A 530 4.41 -6.49 -41.23
N ASP A 531 5.41 -6.53 -42.12
CA ASP A 531 5.30 -6.81 -43.55
C ASP A 531 5.35 -8.32 -43.90
N GLY A 532 5.62 -9.19 -42.92
CA GLY A 532 5.65 -10.64 -43.09
C GLY A 532 6.90 -11.18 -43.80
N SER A 533 7.90 -10.33 -44.06
CA SER A 533 9.07 -10.69 -44.86
C SER A 533 10.10 -11.52 -44.10
N SER A 534 10.20 -11.38 -42.77
CA SER A 534 11.09 -12.21 -41.95
C SER A 534 10.53 -13.62 -41.75
N GLU A 535 9.23 -13.75 -41.52
CA GLU A 535 8.52 -15.02 -41.39
C GLU A 535 8.57 -15.79 -42.71
N LEU A 536 8.38 -15.09 -43.84
CA LEU A 536 8.52 -15.68 -45.17
C LEU A 536 9.95 -16.14 -45.42
N ARG A 537 10.97 -15.34 -45.07
CA ARG A 537 12.38 -15.74 -45.21
C ARG A 537 12.73 -16.97 -44.36
N HIS A 538 12.21 -17.04 -43.14
CA HIS A 538 12.37 -18.22 -42.29
C HIS A 538 11.74 -19.47 -42.90
N LEU A 539 10.49 -19.36 -43.38
CA LEU A 539 9.81 -20.44 -44.09
C LEU A 539 10.54 -20.85 -45.38
N MET A 540 11.09 -19.88 -46.11
CA MET A 540 11.90 -20.15 -47.30
C MET A 540 13.17 -20.92 -46.93
N GLN A 541 13.80 -20.62 -45.81
CA GLN A 541 15.00 -21.32 -45.34
C GLN A 541 14.67 -22.74 -44.85
N GLU A 542 13.60 -22.93 -44.08
CA GLU A 542 13.15 -24.26 -43.62
C GLU A 542 12.74 -25.17 -44.77
N ARG A 543 12.05 -24.63 -45.78
CA ARG A 543 11.54 -25.41 -46.93
C ARG A 543 12.49 -25.42 -48.13
N GLY A 544 13.65 -24.78 -48.04
CA GLY A 544 14.62 -24.70 -49.12
C GLY A 544 14.12 -23.94 -50.37
N TRP A 545 13.20 -22.99 -50.19
CA TRP A 545 12.68 -22.14 -51.27
C TRP A 545 13.68 -21.05 -51.62
N LYS A 546 13.88 -20.82 -52.91
CA LYS A 546 14.72 -19.74 -53.43
C LYS A 546 13.84 -18.66 -54.03
N ALA A 547 14.28 -17.41 -53.91
CA ALA A 547 13.63 -16.31 -54.62
C ALA A 547 13.76 -16.54 -56.13
N CYS A 548 12.67 -16.38 -56.88
CA CYS A 548 12.70 -16.43 -58.33
C CYS A 548 13.59 -15.29 -58.85
N PRO A 549 14.56 -15.53 -59.75
CA PRO A 549 15.37 -14.48 -60.36
C PRO A 549 14.55 -13.47 -61.18
N GLY A 550 13.30 -13.80 -61.48
CA GLY A 550 12.29 -12.89 -62.04
C GLY A 550 11.24 -12.56 -60.99
N ASN A 551 10.98 -11.26 -60.83
CA ASN A 551 10.09 -10.69 -59.84
C ASN A 551 8.71 -11.42 -59.79
N PHE A 552 8.28 -11.78 -58.57
CA PHE A 552 6.97 -12.35 -58.19
C PHE A 552 6.64 -13.78 -58.67
N LEU A 553 7.05 -14.80 -57.90
CA LEU A 553 6.29 -16.01 -57.52
C LEU A 553 7.27 -17.09 -57.00
N SER A 554 7.07 -17.56 -55.77
CA SER A 554 7.86 -18.66 -55.17
C SER A 554 7.46 -20.01 -55.77
N LEU A 555 8.42 -20.72 -56.37
CA LEU A 555 8.24 -22.08 -56.87
C LEU A 555 8.82 -23.09 -55.87
N ASN A 556 8.05 -24.15 -55.62
CA ASN A 556 8.41 -25.26 -54.74
C ASN A 556 9.48 -26.13 -55.44
N SER A 557 10.62 -26.36 -54.80
CA SER A 557 11.80 -27.06 -55.36
C SER A 557 11.65 -28.59 -55.48
N ALA A 558 10.43 -29.14 -55.38
CA ALA A 558 10.20 -30.59 -55.36
C ALA A 558 9.92 -31.24 -56.72
N GLN A 559 9.92 -30.51 -57.83
CA GLN A 559 9.65 -31.08 -59.17
C GLN A 559 10.56 -30.47 -60.24
N ALA A 560 11.84 -30.87 -60.23
CA ALA A 560 12.71 -30.73 -61.40
C ALA A 560 13.85 -31.76 -61.35
N ARG A 561 13.59 -32.95 -61.90
CA ARG A 561 14.57 -33.83 -62.56
C ARG A 561 13.82 -34.64 -63.63
N PRO A 562 14.43 -34.98 -64.77
CA PRO A 562 15.72 -34.55 -65.31
C PRO A 562 15.64 -33.29 -66.19
#